data_AF-A0A6P1A139-F1
#
_entry.id   AF-A0A6P1A139-F1
#
_cell.length_a   1.000
_cell.length_b   1.000
_cell.length_c   1.000
_cell.angle_alpha   90.00
_cell.angle_beta   90.00
_cell.angle_gamma   90.00
#
_symmetry.space_group_name_H-M   'P 1'
#
loop_
_entity.id
_entity.type
_entity.pdbx_description
1 polymer ?
#
loop_
_entity_poly.entity_id
_entity_poly.type
_entity_poly.pdbx_seq_one_letter_code
_entity_poly.pdbx_strand_id
1 'polypeptide(L)'
;PVAGLATENKPLVIPSPYVCVEIGYALTAKPTEQILLVKMERPDLPGQFPFDLPSYQQLIYQSPQELRQMLPTVMENLLQRFNLST
;
A
#
# COMPACT_ATOMS: atom_id res chain seq x y z
N PRO A 1 -6.32 -2.02 -28.14
CA PRO A 1 -7.68 -2.51 -27.79
C PRO A 1 -7.79 -2.73 -26.27
N VAL A 2 -8.62 -1.95 -25.58
CA VAL A 2 -8.81 -2.12 -24.13
C VAL A 2 -10.21 -2.69 -23.93
N ALA A 3 -10.29 -3.88 -23.35
CA ALA A 3 -11.55 -4.51 -22.97
C ALA A 3 -11.94 -4.06 -21.56
N GLY A 4 -13.15 -3.54 -21.39
CA GLY A 4 -13.73 -3.22 -20.09
C GLY A 4 -14.54 -4.41 -19.56
N LEU A 5 -14.27 -4.83 -18.33
CA LEU A 5 -15.13 -5.73 -17.57
C LEU A 5 -16.00 -4.88 -16.65
N ALA A 6 -17.32 -5.01 -16.80
CA ALA A 6 -18.28 -4.31 -15.97
C ALA A 6 -18.47 -5.07 -14.65
N THR A 7 -17.97 -4.50 -13.55
CA THR A 7 -18.34 -4.90 -12.18
C THR A 7 -18.48 -3.63 -11.33
N GLU A 8 -19.70 -3.09 -11.21
CA GLU A 8 -20.11 -2.12 -10.16
C GLU A 8 -19.12 -0.97 -9.83
N ASN A 9 -18.46 -0.44 -10.86
CA ASN A 9 -17.14 0.18 -10.77
C ASN A 9 -17.07 1.46 -9.89
N LYS A 10 -16.57 1.34 -8.65
CA LYS A 10 -15.88 2.46 -8.00
C LYS A 10 -14.72 2.89 -8.91
N PRO A 11 -14.50 4.19 -9.15
CA PRO A 11 -13.41 4.65 -10.01
C PRO A 11 -12.07 4.12 -9.50
N LEU A 12 -11.23 3.61 -10.39
CA LEU A 12 -9.88 3.18 -10.04
C LEU A 12 -8.99 4.41 -9.85
N VAL A 13 -8.34 4.50 -8.68
CA VAL A 13 -7.40 5.58 -8.38
C VAL A 13 -6.00 5.08 -8.69
N ILE A 14 -5.55 5.32 -9.92
CA ILE A 14 -4.24 4.86 -10.38
C ILE A 14 -3.15 5.84 -9.90
N PRO A 15 -2.13 5.38 -9.15
CA PRO A 15 -1.02 6.24 -8.72
C PRO A 15 -0.10 6.58 -9.89
N SER A 16 1.00 7.30 -9.61
CA SER A 16 1.97 7.64 -10.65
C SER A 16 2.54 6.37 -11.31
N PRO A 17 2.90 6.41 -12.61
CA PRO A 17 3.48 5.26 -13.29
C PRO A 17 4.74 4.71 -12.62
N TYR A 18 5.54 5.59 -12.01
CA TYR A 18 6.72 5.19 -11.25
C TYR A 18 6.36 4.32 -10.04
N VAL A 19 5.35 4.72 -9.27
CA VAL A 19 4.85 3.93 -8.13
C VAL A 19 4.31 2.58 -8.62
N CYS A 20 3.60 2.53 -9.75
CA CYS A 20 3.12 1.28 -10.33
C CYS A 20 4.26 0.31 -10.68
N VAL A 21 5.35 0.83 -11.25
CA VAL A 21 6.54 0.03 -11.59
C VAL A 21 7.25 -0.46 -10.33
N GLU A 22 7.43 0.39 -9.33
CA GLU A 22 8.07 0.03 -8.05
C GLU A 22 7.28 -1.04 -7.31
N ILE A 23 5.95 -0.92 -7.24
CA ILE A 23 5.08 -1.93 -6.63
C ILE A 23 5.18 -3.25 -7.40
N GLY A 24 5.07 -3.20 -8.73
CA GLY A 24 5.20 -4.40 -9.56
C GLY A 24 6.55 -5.10 -9.34
N TYR A 25 7.64 -4.33 -9.31
CA TYR A 25 8.97 -4.86 -9.04
C TYR A 25 9.06 -5.46 -7.63
N ALA A 26 8.60 -4.75 -6.60
CA ALA A 26 8.62 -5.22 -5.22
C ALA A 26 7.87 -6.54 -5.06
N LEU A 27 6.66 -6.65 -5.62
CA LEU A 27 5.84 -7.86 -5.56
C LEU A 27 6.46 -9.06 -6.28
N THR A 28 7.25 -8.82 -7.32
CA THR A 28 7.94 -9.91 -8.04
C THR A 28 9.28 -10.30 -7.40
N ALA A 29 9.96 -9.36 -6.74
CA ALA A 29 11.34 -9.53 -6.29
C ALA A 29 11.46 -9.77 -4.77
N LYS A 30 10.42 -9.52 -3.98
CA LYS A 30 10.44 -9.66 -2.52
C LYS A 30 9.28 -10.54 -2.04
N PRO A 31 9.49 -11.34 -0.97
CA PRO A 31 8.38 -11.97 -0.26
C PRO A 31 7.39 -10.91 0.20
N THR A 32 6.10 -11.17 0.03
CA THR A 32 5.03 -10.20 0.33
C THR A 32 5.09 -9.75 1.80
N GLU A 33 5.49 -10.62 2.73
CA GLU A 33 5.62 -10.32 4.16
C GLU A 33 6.71 -9.28 4.49
N GLN A 34 7.59 -8.97 3.54
CA GLN A 34 8.62 -7.93 3.64
C GLN A 34 8.18 -6.60 3.00
N ILE A 35 6.95 -6.52 2.51
CA ILE A 35 6.41 -5.33 1.85
C ILE A 35 5.37 -4.68 2.76
N LEU A 36 5.54 -3.39 3.03
CA LEU A 36 4.53 -2.54 3.68
C LEU A 36 4.11 -1.46 2.68
N LEU A 37 2.84 -1.48 2.27
CA LEU A 37 2.24 -0.40 1.50
C LEU A 37 1.73 0.67 2.45
N VAL A 38 2.29 1.87 2.36
CA VAL A 38 1.85 3.04 3.12
C VAL A 38 1.02 3.94 2.20
N LYS A 39 -0.22 4.22 2.57
CA LYS A 39 -1.12 5.06 1.76
C LYS A 39 -1.89 6.07 2.60
N MET A 40 -2.05 7.27 2.06
CA MET A 40 -2.87 8.30 2.70
C MET A 40 -4.34 8.09 2.32
N GLU A 41 -5.24 8.16 3.29
CA GLU A 41 -6.67 8.28 3.02
C GLU A 41 -6.97 9.65 2.42
N ARG A 42 -7.61 9.67 1.25
CA ARG A 42 -7.91 10.87 0.47
C ARG A 42 -9.41 10.95 0.22
N PRO A 43 -10.19 11.59 1.11
CA PRO A 43 -11.63 11.74 0.94
C PRO A 43 -12.02 12.46 -0.35
N ASP A 44 -11.12 13.32 -0.85
CA ASP A 44 -11.24 14.06 -2.11
C ASP A 44 -11.05 13.18 -3.37
N LEU A 45 -10.50 11.97 -3.21
CA LEU A 45 -10.25 11.02 -4.28
C LEU A 45 -10.97 9.69 -3.98
N PRO A 46 -12.31 9.66 -4.09
CA PRO A 46 -13.07 8.44 -3.87
C PRO A 46 -12.73 7.43 -4.96
N GLY A 47 -12.53 6.17 -4.58
CA GLY A 47 -12.27 5.11 -5.53
C GLY A 47 -11.54 3.92 -4.94
N GLN A 48 -11.23 2.94 -5.79
CA GLN A 48 -10.51 1.73 -5.40
C GLN A 48 -9.05 1.83 -5.80
N PHE A 49 -8.16 1.49 -4.86
CA PHE A 49 -6.73 1.37 -5.14
C PHE A 49 -6.48 0.11 -5.99
N PRO A 50 -5.67 0.19 -7.07
CA PRO A 50 -5.62 -0.83 -8.11
C PRO A 50 -4.76 -2.05 -7.74
N PHE A 51 -4.11 -2.06 -6.58
CA PHE A 51 -3.23 -3.15 -6.15
C PHE A 51 -3.88 -3.95 -5.04
N ASP A 52 -4.02 -5.25 -5.27
CA ASP A 52 -4.54 -6.19 -4.29
C ASP A 52 -3.40 -6.65 -3.37
N LEU A 53 -3.41 -6.13 -2.15
CA LEU A 53 -2.44 -6.45 -1.10
C LEU A 53 -3.20 -6.83 0.17
N PRO A 54 -2.78 -7.85 0.91
CA PRO A 54 -3.37 -8.18 2.20
C PRO A 54 -3.43 -6.96 3.14
N SER A 55 -4.55 -6.82 3.87
CA SER A 55 -4.79 -5.66 4.74
C SER A 55 -3.72 -5.46 5.82
N TYR A 56 -3.13 -6.55 6.32
CA TYR A 56 -2.06 -6.51 7.33
C TYR A 56 -0.72 -5.96 6.80
N GLN A 57 -0.57 -5.81 5.48
CA GLN A 57 0.59 -5.19 4.82
C GLN A 57 0.29 -3.75 4.38
N GLN A 58 -0.84 -3.18 4.83
CA GLN A 58 -1.22 -1.82 4.50
C GLN A 58 -1.24 -0.95 5.75
N LEU A 59 -0.56 0.19 5.70
CA LEU A 59 -0.68 1.27 6.68
C LEU A 59 -1.45 2.42 6.03
N ILE A 60 -2.66 2.66 6.52
CA ILE A 60 -3.50 3.78 6.09
C ILE A 60 -3.39 4.88 7.13
N TYR A 61 -3.17 6.12 6.69
CA TYR A 61 -3.08 7.28 7.56
C TYR A 61 -3.81 8.48 6.94
N GLN A 62 -4.23 9.44 7.76
CA GLN A 62 -4.99 10.62 7.34
C GLN A 62 -4.14 11.90 7.36
N SER A 63 -3.03 11.92 8.10
CA SER A 63 -2.14 13.08 8.17
C SER A 63 -0.65 12.73 8.26
N PRO A 64 0.26 13.61 7.83
CA PRO A 64 1.70 13.40 8.01
C PRO A 64 2.11 13.19 9.48
N GLN A 65 1.42 13.83 10.42
CA GLN A 65 1.66 13.71 11.86
C GLN A 65 1.30 12.30 12.36
N GLU A 66 0.15 11.80 11.93
CA GLU A 66 -0.29 10.43 12.24
C GLU A 66 0.69 9.40 11.68
N LEU A 67 1.13 9.56 10.42
CA LEU A 67 2.13 8.67 9.83
C LEU A 67 3.43 8.64 10.66
N ARG A 68 3.91 9.82 11.11
CA ARG A 68 5.12 9.90 11.94
C ARG A 68 4.97 9.19 13.29
N GLN A 69 3.76 9.14 13.83
CA GLN A 69 3.49 8.46 15.10
C GLN A 69 3.32 6.95 14.91
N MET A 70 2.63 6.52 13.85
CA MET A 70 2.32 5.10 13.62
C MET A 70 3.49 4.32 13.00
N LEU A 71 4.22 4.92 12.06
CA LEU A 71 5.21 4.22 11.26
C LEU A 71 6.32 3.54 12.10
N PRO A 72 6.90 4.17 13.13
CA PRO A 72 7.94 3.52 13.93
C PRO A 72 7.48 2.21 14.57
N THR A 73 6.33 2.24 15.26
CA THR A 73 5.77 1.06 15.93
C THR A 73 5.39 -0.04 14.95
N VAL A 74 4.84 0.31 13.77
CA VAL A 74 4.57 -0.69 12.72
C VAL A 74 5.86 -1.31 12.21
N MET A 75 6.90 -0.50 11.95
CA MET A 75 8.19 -0.99 11.49
C MET A 75 8.86 -1.91 12.51
N GLU A 76 8.87 -1.56 13.80
CA GLU A 76 9.38 -2.42 14.87
C GLU A 76 8.68 -3.78 14.87
N ASN A 77 7.36 -3.81 14.82
CA ASN A 77 6.59 -5.06 14.79
C ASN A 77 6.87 -5.89 13.54
N LEU A 78 7.04 -5.26 12.37
CA LEU A 78 7.36 -5.95 11.12
C LEU A 78 8.79 -6.48 11.10
N LEU A 79 9.74 -5.78 11.73
CA LEU A 79 11.15 -6.16 11.78
C LEU A 79 11.45 -7.21 12.84
N GLN A 80 10.66 -7.25 13.92
CA GLN A 80 10.85 -8.20 15.03
C GLN A 80 10.80 -9.66 14.55
N ARG A 81 9.91 -9.99 13.60
CA ARG A 81 9.81 -11.35 13.03
C ARG A 81 11.09 -11.81 12.32
N PHE A 82 11.96 -10.87 11.95
CA PHE A 82 13.24 -11.11 11.29
C PHE A 82 14.43 -10.90 12.24
N ASN A 83 14.19 -10.64 13.53
CA ASN A 83 15.21 -10.27 14.53
C ASN A 83 16.01 -9.01 14.13
N LEU A 84 15.35 -8.03 13.48
CA LEU A 84 15.97 -6.78 13.00
C LEU A 84 15.60 -5.56 13.84
N SER A 85 14.88 -5.75 14.95
CA SER A 85 14.54 -4.71 15.92
C SER A 85 14.57 -5.30 17.33
N THR A 86 15.03 -4.50 18.29
CA THR A 86 15.19 -4.87 19.71
C THR A 86 14.05 -4.30 20.54
#